data_AF-A0A0S2JBP5-F1
#
_entry.id   AF-A0A0S2JBP5-F1
#
_cell.length_a   1.000
_cell.length_b   1.000
_cell.length_c   1.000
_cell.angle_alpha   90.00
_cell.angle_beta   90.00
_cell.angle_gamma   90.00
#
_symmetry.space_group_name_H-M   'P 1'
#
loop_
_entity.id
_entity.type
_entity.pdbx_description
1 polymer ?
#
loop_
_entity_poly.entity_id
_entity_poly.type
_entity_poly.pdbx_seq_one_letter_code
_entity_poly.pdbx_strand_id
1 'polypeptide(L)'
;MNVYSFRHVELIAPLIKEFTEQTGIRVNVVSGKADKLMQRLIQDGDDSFADVLLTVGAARLDKAKQLKLIKPIDSAILRANVPENLRDPENYWFAFIS
;
A
#
# COMPACT_ATOMS: atom_id res chain seq x y z
N MET A 1 12.64 2.80 -0.44
CA MET A 1 11.34 2.10 -0.47
C MET A 1 10.48 2.69 -1.58
N ASN A 2 9.81 1.85 -2.37
CA ASN A 2 8.91 2.27 -3.45
C ASN A 2 7.45 2.07 -3.05
N VAL A 3 6.69 3.15 -3.03
CA VAL A 3 5.24 3.16 -2.76
C VAL A 3 4.50 3.32 -4.08
N TYR A 4 3.73 2.31 -4.45
CA TYR A 4 2.86 2.33 -5.62
C TYR A 4 1.49 2.82 -5.17
N SER A 5 1.06 3.98 -5.66
CA SER A 5 -0.12 4.67 -5.16
C SER A 5 -1.16 4.92 -6.25
N PHE A 6 -2.43 4.63 -5.96
CA PHE A 6 -3.55 5.04 -6.83
C PHE A 6 -4.05 6.45 -6.48
N ARG A 7 -3.45 7.10 -5.48
CA ARG A 7 -3.74 8.48 -5.09
C ARG A 7 -2.79 9.44 -5.81
N HIS A 8 -3.24 10.68 -5.94
CA HIS A 8 -2.37 11.78 -6.37
C HIS A 8 -1.23 12.00 -5.37
N VAL A 9 -0.02 12.22 -5.87
CA VAL A 9 1.19 12.35 -5.04
C VAL A 9 1.07 13.52 -4.07
N GLU A 10 0.42 14.62 -4.49
CA GLU A 10 0.29 15.81 -3.63
C GLU A 10 -0.46 15.51 -2.33
N LEU A 11 -1.39 14.54 -2.35
CA LEU A 11 -2.20 14.16 -1.19
C LEU A 11 -1.41 13.36 -0.14
N ILE A 12 -0.29 12.75 -0.53
CA ILE A 12 0.51 11.87 0.33
C ILE A 12 1.90 12.44 0.61
N ALA A 13 2.33 13.48 -0.10
CA ALA A 13 3.64 14.10 0.05
C ALA A 13 3.96 14.54 1.51
N PRO A 14 3.03 15.13 2.28
CA PRO A 14 3.32 15.51 3.68
C PRO A 14 3.65 14.29 4.56
N LEU A 15 2.85 13.23 4.45
CA LEU A 15 3.06 11.98 5.19
C LEU A 15 4.41 11.34 4.83
N ILE A 16 4.75 11.33 3.54
CA ILE A 16 6.02 10.78 3.07
C ILE A 16 7.21 11.61 3.59
N LYS A 17 7.09 12.94 3.61
CA LYS A 17 8.11 13.85 4.14
C LYS A 17 8.35 13.56 5.63
N GLU A 18 7.30 13.50 6.42
CA GLU A 18 7.38 13.23 7.86
C GLU A 18 7.98 11.85 8.14
N PHE A 19 7.53 10.80 7.42
CA PHE A 19 8.12 9.46 7.51
C PHE A 19 9.63 9.48 7.20
N THR A 20 10.03 10.19 6.13
CA THR A 20 11.44 10.28 5.72
C THR A 20 12.27 11.03 6.78
N GLU A 21 11.74 12.09 7.37
CA GLU A 21 12.41 12.88 8.42
C GLU A 21 12.61 12.06 9.70
N GLN A 22 11.62 11.24 10.09
CA GLN A 22 11.68 10.42 11.31
C GLN A 22 12.55 9.17 11.17
N THR A 23 12.58 8.58 9.98
CA THR A 23 13.22 7.26 9.77
C THR A 23 14.51 7.31 8.96
N GLY A 24 14.76 8.40 8.21
CA GLY A 24 15.82 8.50 7.22
C GLY A 24 15.59 7.67 5.95
N ILE A 25 14.47 6.95 5.84
CA ILE A 25 14.17 6.10 4.68
C ILE A 25 13.62 6.96 3.55
N ARG A 26 14.32 6.98 2.42
CA ARG A 26 13.82 7.62 1.20
C ARG A 26 12.67 6.82 0.59
N VAL A 27 11.57 7.51 0.33
CA VAL A 27 10.41 6.95 -0.35
C VAL A 27 10.32 7.49 -1.77
N ASN A 28 10.26 6.57 -2.72
CA ASN A 28 9.94 6.85 -4.12
C ASN A 28 8.47 6.52 -4.35
N VAL A 29 7.68 7.48 -4.83
CA VAL A 29 6.24 7.27 -5.08
C VAL A 29 5.98 7.11 -6.57
N VAL A 30 5.45 5.96 -6.95
CA VAL A 30 4.96 5.70 -8.30
C VAL A 30 3.44 5.84 -8.28
N SER A 31 2.93 6.99 -8.72
CA SER A 31 1.50 7.23 -8.84
C SER A 31 0.98 6.95 -10.24
N GLY A 32 -0.24 6.42 -10.35
CA GLY A 32 -0.88 6.23 -11.65
C GLY A 32 -2.35 5.88 -11.53
N LYS A 33 -3.03 5.80 -12.69
CA LYS A 33 -4.39 5.27 -12.73
C LYS A 33 -4.41 3.85 -12.18
N ALA A 34 -5.38 3.55 -11.32
CA ALA A 34 -5.49 2.27 -10.61
C ALA A 34 -5.33 1.06 -11.54
N ASP A 35 -6.06 1.03 -12.66
CA ASP A 35 -6.02 -0.12 -13.57
C ASP A 35 -4.65 -0.30 -14.24
N LYS A 36 -3.99 0.79 -14.61
CA LYS A 36 -2.64 0.73 -15.21
C LYS A 36 -1.60 0.26 -14.21
N LEU A 37 -1.66 0.76 -12.98
CA LEU A 37 -0.70 0.38 -11.94
C LEU A 37 -0.94 -1.07 -11.48
N MET A 38 -2.20 -1.51 -11.44
CA MET A 38 -2.55 -2.91 -11.19
C MET A 38 -2.04 -3.83 -12.29
N GLN A 39 -2.26 -3.48 -13.56
CA GLN A 39 -1.72 -4.25 -14.69
C GLN A 39 -0.19 -4.34 -14.66
N ARG A 40 0.48 -3.24 -14.31
CA ARG A 40 1.92 -3.25 -14.11
C ARG A 40 2.35 -4.20 -13.00
N LEU A 41 1.68 -4.20 -11.85
CA LEU A 41 1.99 -5.14 -10.76
C LEU A 41 1.81 -6.60 -11.18
N ILE A 42 0.76 -6.89 -11.95
CA ILE A 42 0.53 -8.24 -12.51
C ILE A 42 1.65 -8.63 -13.48
N GLN A 43 2.06 -7.71 -14.35
CA GLN A 43 3.08 -7.95 -15.35
C GLN A 43 4.47 -8.12 -14.73
N ASP A 44 4.81 -7.26 -13.76
CA ASP A 44 6.10 -7.28 -13.07
C ASP A 44 6.18 -8.49 -12.13
N GLY A 45 5.06 -8.92 -11.51
CA GLY A 45 5.02 -10.10 -10.64
C GLY A 45 6.05 -10.02 -9.51
N ASP A 46 6.84 -11.08 -9.34
CA ASP A 46 7.92 -11.15 -8.35
C ASP A 46 9.11 -10.21 -8.67
N ASP A 47 9.24 -9.73 -9.90
CA ASP A 47 10.25 -8.76 -10.32
C ASP A 47 9.82 -7.30 -10.05
N SER A 48 8.65 -7.10 -9.44
CA SER A 48 8.17 -5.75 -9.10
C SER A 48 9.05 -5.10 -8.05
N PHE A 49 9.42 -3.85 -8.30
CA PHE A 49 10.11 -3.00 -7.31
C PHE A 49 9.17 -2.45 -6.22
N ALA A 50 7.87 -2.77 -6.26
CA ALA A 50 6.89 -2.23 -5.31
C ALA A 50 7.05 -2.85 -3.91
N ASP A 51 7.28 -2.00 -2.91
CA ASP A 51 7.35 -2.42 -1.50
C ASP A 51 5.98 -2.27 -0.81
N VAL A 52 5.22 -1.23 -1.18
CA VAL A 52 3.92 -0.91 -0.58
C VAL A 52 2.93 -0.52 -1.67
N LEU A 53 1.72 -1.10 -1.62
CA LEU A 53 0.57 -0.67 -2.42
C LEU A 53 -0.34 0.23 -1.57
N LEU A 54 -0.57 1.46 -2.02
CA LEU A 54 -1.48 2.41 -1.40
C LEU A 54 -2.67 2.71 -2.33
N THR A 55 -3.88 2.49 -1.83
CA THR A 55 -5.10 2.62 -2.66
C THR A 55 -6.29 3.17 -1.88
N VAL A 56 -7.42 3.32 -2.57
CA VAL A 56 -8.71 3.69 -2.00
C VAL A 56 -9.73 2.59 -2.26
N GLY A 57 -10.45 2.20 -1.21
CA GLY A 57 -11.51 1.18 -1.24
C GLY A 57 -11.00 -0.25 -1.04
N ALA A 58 -11.62 -0.96 -0.09
CA ALA A 58 -11.28 -2.35 0.26
C ALA A 58 -11.37 -3.31 -0.93
N ALA A 59 -12.35 -3.13 -1.82
CA ALA A 59 -12.53 -3.98 -3.00
C ALA A 59 -11.28 -4.04 -3.92
N ARG A 60 -10.46 -2.98 -3.97
CA ARG A 60 -9.21 -2.98 -4.75
C ARG A 60 -8.10 -3.76 -4.04
N LEU A 61 -8.05 -3.70 -2.72
CA LEU A 61 -7.12 -4.48 -1.90
C LEU A 61 -7.47 -5.97 -1.93
N ASP A 62 -8.77 -6.30 -1.87
CA ASP A 62 -9.24 -7.68 -2.02
C ASP A 62 -8.89 -8.25 -3.40
N LYS A 63 -9.06 -7.45 -4.46
CA LYS A 63 -8.61 -7.84 -5.80
C LYS A 63 -7.10 -8.07 -5.86
N ALA A 64 -6.30 -7.21 -5.23
CA ALA A 64 -4.85 -7.38 -5.17
C ALA A 64 -4.45 -8.67 -4.42
N LYS A 65 -5.16 -9.01 -3.33
CA LYS A 65 -5.01 -10.28 -2.59
C LYS A 65 -5.33 -11.48 -3.48
N GLN A 66 -6.47 -11.47 -4.17
CA GLN A 66 -6.89 -12.56 -5.07
C GLN A 66 -5.88 -12.79 -6.20
N LEU A 67 -5.28 -11.71 -6.71
CA LEU A 67 -4.25 -11.74 -7.74
C LEU A 67 -2.84 -12.05 -7.18
N LYS A 68 -2.70 -12.29 -5.87
CA LYS A 68 -1.43 -12.57 -5.18
C LYS A 68 -0.38 -11.46 -5.32
N LEU A 69 -0.81 -10.21 -5.43
CA LEU A 69 0.06 -9.04 -5.60
C LEU A 69 0.51 -8.41 -4.27
N ILE A 70 -0.08 -8.84 -3.17
CA ILE A 70 0.22 -8.39 -1.81
C ILE A 70 0.39 -9.61 -0.90
N LYS A 71 1.13 -9.43 0.19
CA LYS A 71 1.47 -10.48 1.16
C LYS A 71 0.92 -10.12 2.54
N PRO A 72 0.56 -11.10 3.39
CA PRO A 72 0.10 -10.81 4.74
C PRO A 72 1.25 -10.25 5.59
N ILE A 73 0.92 -9.33 6.49
CA ILE A 73 1.86 -8.75 7.45
C ILE A 73 1.40 -9.08 8.87
N ASP A 74 2.24 -9.83 9.61
CA ASP A 74 2.05 -10.07 11.03
C ASP A 74 2.67 -8.92 11.84
N SER A 75 1.85 -7.95 12.25
CA SER A 75 2.29 -6.82 13.07
C SER A 75 1.34 -6.55 14.23
N ALA A 76 1.88 -6.65 15.45
CA ALA A 76 1.16 -6.28 16.66
C ALA A 76 0.77 -4.80 16.68
N ILE A 77 1.63 -3.92 16.13
CA ILE A 77 1.36 -2.49 16.02
C ILE A 77 0.16 -2.26 15.11
N LEU A 78 0.11 -2.90 13.95
CA LEU A 78 -1.01 -2.76 13.02
C LEU A 78 -2.32 -3.30 13.61
N ARG A 79 -2.29 -4.48 14.24
CA ARG A 79 -3.47 -5.05 14.89
C ARG A 79 -4.00 -4.21 16.06
N ALA A 80 -3.12 -3.55 16.81
CA ALA A 80 -3.51 -2.71 17.93
C ALA A 80 -4.09 -1.35 17.49
N ASN A 81 -3.63 -0.82 16.36
CA ASN A 81 -4.00 0.53 15.90
C ASN A 81 -5.06 0.54 14.78
N VAL A 82 -5.32 -0.59 14.13
CA VAL A 82 -6.32 -0.71 13.05
C VAL A 82 -7.48 -1.60 13.52
N PRO A 83 -8.69 -1.06 13.69
CA PRO A 83 -9.88 -1.82 14.06
C PRO A 83 -10.11 -3.04 13.16
N GLU A 84 -10.65 -4.12 13.71
CA GLU A 84 -10.82 -5.39 12.97
C GLU A 84 -11.67 -5.22 11.71
N ASN A 85 -12.67 -4.34 11.74
CA ASN A 85 -13.53 -4.02 10.60
C ASN A 85 -12.86 -3.13 9.54
N LEU A 86 -11.63 -2.68 9.77
CA LEU A 86 -10.82 -1.83 8.88
C LEU A 86 -9.53 -2.53 8.43
N ARG A 87 -9.43 -3.85 8.58
CA ARG A 87 -8.32 -4.67 8.09
C ARG A 87 -8.81 -6.00 7.55
N ASP A 88 -8.00 -6.63 6.71
CA ASP A 88 -8.25 -7.99 6.25
C ASP A 88 -8.11 -8.98 7.43
N PRO A 89 -9.02 -9.95 7.61
CA PRO A 89 -8.91 -10.97 8.68
C PRO A 89 -7.61 -11.79 8.62
N GLU A 90 -7.06 -11.97 7.41
CA GLU A 90 -5.80 -12.68 7.17
C GLU A 90 -4.59 -11.73 7.06
N ASN A 91 -4.77 -10.44 7.41
CA ASN A 91 -3.74 -9.40 7.48
C ASN A 91 -3.05 -9.06 6.14
N TYR A 92 -3.72 -9.28 5.01
CA TYR A 92 -3.19 -8.87 3.69
C TYR A 92 -3.21 -7.36 3.47
N TRP A 93 -4.13 -6.65 4.11
CA TRP A 93 -4.24 -5.20 4.00
C TRP A 93 -4.79 -4.58 5.28
N PHE A 94 -4.44 -3.31 5.48
CA PHE A 94 -4.84 -2.50 6.62
C PHE A 94 -5.27 -1.13 6.12
N ALA A 95 -6.43 -0.65 6.55
CA ALA A 95 -6.87 0.70 6.24
C ALA A 95 -6.30 1.69 7.27
N PHE A 96 -6.00 2.89 6.81
CA PHE A 96 -5.63 4.01 7.66
C PHE A 96 -6.47 5.21 7.22
N ILE A 97 -6.92 5.98 8.20
CA ILE A 97 -7.64 7.23 7.99
C ILE A 97 -6.64 8.35 8.28
N SER A 98 -6.34 9.16 7.27
CA SER A 98 -5.63 10.42 7.43
C SER A 98 -6.63 11.56 7.56
#